data_AF-A0AAD4XWP4-F1
#
_entry.id   AF-A0AAD4XWP4-F1
#
_cell.length_a   1.000
_cell.length_b   1.000
_cell.length_c   1.000
_cell.angle_alpha   90.00
_cell.angle_beta   90.00
_cell.angle_gamma   90.00
#
_symmetry.space_group_name_H-M   'P 1'
#
loop_
_entity.id
_entity.type
_entity.pdbx_description
1 polymer ?
#
loop_
_entity_poly.entity_id
_entity_poly.type
_entity_poly.pdbx_seq_one_letter_code
_entity_poly.pdbx_strand_id
1 'polypeptide(L)'
;MDSITNNSWVFLSVLVFGFVMCSKPYHTIAAGDTLSSGDSLTGDQTITSRGDIFVLGFFKPGNTSKNYYIGIWYKKVSLQTAVWVANRDAPITDPSSSKLTLSDGNLVLLSKENETPIWSTNLASNTLNTTQVVLGDDGNLVLRDSSNPHVLYWQSFEHLTDTFLPGAKFGFNKKTNQSKKLTSWRGQEDPSTGLYNLQPESTGKNQYILYGKNSKLIWDSGEWNEENKTFLNSPEMRQKEKGDKLEDRLACFDSGGNYHGRLSLHLRNKEK
;
A
#
# COMPACT_ATOMS: atom_id res chain seq x y z
N MET A 1 0.44 70.16 -19.42
CA MET A 1 0.67 70.37 -17.98
C MET A 1 -0.71 70.42 -17.37
N ASP A 2 -1.22 69.39 -16.69
CA ASP A 2 -0.54 68.60 -15.66
C ASP A 2 -0.93 67.12 -15.59
N SER A 3 -0.03 66.42 -14.91
CA SER A 3 0.19 65.00 -14.72
C SER A 3 -0.96 64.20 -14.10
N ILE A 4 -1.30 63.08 -14.75
CA ILE A 4 -1.94 61.94 -14.10
C ILE A 4 -0.88 61.20 -13.28
N THR A 5 -0.96 61.28 -11.96
CA THR A 5 -0.08 60.58 -11.02
C THR A 5 -0.49 59.10 -10.90
N ASN A 6 0.39 58.21 -11.34
CA ASN A 6 0.23 56.75 -11.33
C ASN A 6 0.25 56.17 -9.90
N ASN A 7 -0.84 55.55 -9.47
CA ASN A 7 -0.92 54.70 -8.27
C ASN A 7 -0.44 53.26 -8.54
N SER A 8 0.80 53.10 -9.02
CA SER A 8 1.35 51.78 -9.37
C SER A 8 2.01 51.04 -8.19
N TRP A 9 2.17 51.67 -7.03
CA TRP A 9 2.85 51.06 -5.88
C TRP A 9 1.92 50.32 -4.93
N VAL A 10 0.62 50.66 -4.89
CA VAL A 10 -0.32 50.03 -3.94
C VAL A 10 -0.69 48.60 -4.39
N PHE A 11 -0.82 48.38 -5.71
CA PHE A 11 -1.15 47.07 -6.28
C PHE A 11 -0.02 46.03 -6.18
N LEU A 12 1.24 46.47 -6.11
CA LEU A 12 2.37 45.55 -5.96
C LEU A 12 2.47 45.00 -4.52
N SER A 13 1.98 45.73 -3.51
CA SER A 13 2.05 45.28 -2.11
C SER A 13 1.05 44.17 -1.77
N VAL A 14 -0.12 44.14 -2.45
CA VAL A 14 -1.17 43.14 -2.20
C VAL A 14 -0.86 41.79 -2.84
N LEU A 15 -0.11 41.77 -3.95
CA LEU A 15 0.29 40.52 -4.61
C LEU A 15 1.46 39.80 -3.91
N VAL A 16 2.29 40.52 -3.14
CA VAL A 16 3.42 39.92 -2.41
C VAL A 16 2.99 39.38 -1.03
N PHE A 17 1.92 39.92 -0.43
CA PHE A 17 1.41 39.43 0.86
C PHE A 17 0.35 38.31 0.75
N GLY A 18 -0.16 38.01 -0.45
CA GLY A 18 -1.18 36.97 -0.68
C GLY A 18 -0.66 35.58 -1.03
N PHE A 19 0.66 35.40 -1.18
CA PHE A 19 1.26 34.13 -1.61
C PHE A 19 2.06 33.41 -0.52
N VAL A 20 2.04 33.92 0.71
CA VAL A 20 2.69 33.29 1.86
C VAL A 20 1.60 32.87 2.84
N MET A 21 1.62 31.59 3.22
CA MET A 21 0.79 30.94 4.24
C MET A 21 -0.50 30.22 3.78
N CYS A 22 -0.36 29.18 2.97
CA CYS A 22 -0.96 27.87 3.31
C CYS A 22 -0.27 26.71 2.56
N SER A 23 1.06 26.72 2.51
CA SER A 23 1.79 25.48 2.27
C SER A 23 2.03 24.89 3.65
N LYS A 24 1.32 23.82 4.02
CA LYS A 24 1.72 23.04 5.19
C LYS A 24 3.19 22.68 4.96
N PRO A 25 4.11 22.98 5.90
CA PRO A 25 5.46 22.47 5.78
C PRO A 25 5.34 20.95 5.90
N TYR A 26 5.42 20.25 4.77
CA TYR A 26 5.82 18.85 4.82
C TYR A 26 7.27 18.89 5.28
N HIS A 27 7.51 18.72 6.57
CA HIS A 27 8.83 18.37 7.06
C HIS A 27 9.12 16.95 6.58
N THR A 28 9.42 16.80 5.29
CA THR A 28 9.99 15.57 4.78
C THR A 28 11.45 15.57 5.24
N ILE A 29 11.69 14.98 6.41
CA ILE A 29 12.98 14.32 6.59
C ILE A 29 12.98 13.25 5.51
N ALA A 30 13.75 13.44 4.44
CA ALA A 30 14.02 12.40 3.49
C ALA A 30 14.89 11.34 4.18
N ALA A 31 14.28 10.57 5.08
CA ALA A 31 14.73 9.23 5.35
C ALA A 31 14.59 8.49 4.01
N GLY A 32 15.64 7.77 3.61
CA GLY A 32 15.69 7.11 2.31
C GLY A 32 14.63 6.01 2.16
N ASP A 33 15.00 4.93 1.51
CA ASP A 33 14.15 3.75 1.37
C ASP A 33 14.25 2.80 2.58
N THR A 34 15.03 3.14 3.59
CA THR A 34 15.49 2.22 4.64
C THR A 34 15.19 2.76 6.04
N LEU A 35 14.72 1.87 6.93
CA LEU A 35 14.61 2.07 8.38
C LEU A 35 15.55 1.08 9.08
N SER A 36 16.54 1.58 9.81
CA SER A 36 17.55 0.77 10.51
C SER A 36 17.31 0.72 12.02
N SER A 37 18.06 -0.12 12.73
CA SER A 37 17.97 -0.20 14.20
C SER A 37 18.28 1.15 14.85
N GLY A 38 17.40 1.60 15.75
CA GLY A 38 17.46 2.92 16.37
C GLY A 38 16.65 4.01 15.64
N ASP A 39 16.28 3.79 14.38
CA ASP A 39 15.39 4.69 13.65
C ASP A 39 13.92 4.43 14.01
N SER A 40 13.09 5.46 13.88
CA SER A 40 11.65 5.31 13.98
C SER A 40 10.92 6.30 13.08
N LEU A 41 9.71 5.95 12.68
CA LEU A 41 8.75 6.87 12.09
C LEU A 41 7.72 7.26 13.14
N THR A 42 7.46 8.56 13.22
CA THR A 42 6.50 9.19 14.14
C THR A 42 5.79 10.33 13.40
N GLY A 43 4.52 10.60 13.71
CA GLY A 43 3.80 11.74 13.13
C GLY A 43 3.65 11.65 11.62
N ASP A 44 4.22 12.64 10.90
CA ASP A 44 4.20 12.76 9.45
C ASP A 44 5.48 12.23 8.76
N GLN A 45 6.38 11.59 9.53
CA GLN A 45 7.60 11.00 8.98
C GLN A 45 7.28 9.80 8.06
N THR A 46 8.08 9.67 7.01
CA THR A 46 7.92 8.63 5.99
C THR A 46 9.27 8.13 5.49
N ILE A 47 9.31 6.90 4.97
CA ILE A 47 10.37 6.44 4.05
C ILE A 47 9.82 6.37 2.63
N THR A 48 10.68 6.62 1.64
CA THR A 48 10.30 6.61 0.22
C THR A 48 11.17 5.65 -0.57
N SER A 49 10.56 4.86 -1.45
CA SER A 49 11.29 3.97 -2.36
C SER A 49 12.27 4.76 -3.25
N ARG A 50 13.40 4.16 -3.64
CA ARG A 50 14.50 4.88 -4.33
C ARG A 50 14.08 5.61 -5.61
N GLY A 51 13.13 5.04 -6.36
CA GLY A 51 12.58 5.60 -7.58
C GLY A 51 11.45 6.61 -7.37
N ASP A 52 11.18 7.02 -6.13
CA ASP A 52 10.09 7.94 -5.78
C ASP A 52 8.69 7.43 -6.23
N ILE A 53 8.49 6.11 -6.13
CA ILE A 53 7.26 5.45 -6.57
C ILE A 53 6.32 5.23 -5.39
N PHE A 54 6.82 4.63 -4.32
CA PHE A 54 6.05 4.27 -3.14
C PHE A 54 6.54 5.00 -1.90
N VAL A 55 5.60 5.29 -0.99
CA VAL A 55 5.87 5.88 0.33
C VAL A 55 5.28 4.96 1.39
N LEU A 56 6.02 4.76 2.48
CA LEU A 56 5.53 4.15 3.72
C LEU A 56 5.47 5.21 4.81
N GLY A 57 4.36 5.24 5.56
CA GLY A 57 4.25 6.03 6.78
C GLY A 57 2.87 5.95 7.40
N PHE A 58 2.59 6.87 8.32
CA PHE A 58 1.25 7.05 8.88
C PHE A 58 0.34 7.72 7.86
N PHE A 59 -0.90 7.26 7.79
CA PHE A 59 -1.93 7.88 6.97
C PHE A 59 -3.31 7.78 7.61
N LYS A 60 -4.19 8.66 7.14
CA LYS A 60 -5.60 8.73 7.54
C LYS A 60 -6.47 8.52 6.29
N PRO A 61 -7.31 7.46 6.24
CA PRO A 61 -8.17 7.22 5.09
C PRO A 61 -9.25 8.31 4.96
N GLY A 62 -9.25 9.02 3.83
CA GLY A 62 -10.24 10.05 3.55
C GLY A 62 -10.28 11.20 4.57
N ASN A 63 -11.40 11.92 4.60
CA ASN A 63 -11.50 13.16 5.38
C ASN A 63 -12.24 12.97 6.71
N THR A 64 -13.12 11.97 6.80
CA THR A 64 -14.00 11.77 7.97
C THR A 64 -13.45 10.77 8.97
N SER A 65 -12.52 9.90 8.56
CA SER A 65 -11.87 8.97 9.47
C SER A 65 -11.16 9.71 10.61
N LYS A 66 -11.24 9.13 11.81
CA LYS A 66 -10.53 9.55 13.02
C LYS A 66 -9.32 8.64 13.32
N ASN A 67 -9.16 7.59 12.54
CA ASN A 67 -8.19 6.52 12.76
C ASN A 67 -7.01 6.69 11.81
N TYR A 68 -5.81 6.43 12.33
CA TYR A 68 -4.58 6.39 11.58
C TYR A 68 -4.05 4.96 11.47
N TYR A 69 -3.32 4.73 10.40
CA TYR A 69 -2.76 3.44 10.04
C TYR A 69 -1.35 3.63 9.48
N ILE A 70 -0.54 2.60 9.58
CA ILE A 70 0.68 2.46 8.78
C ILE A 70 0.28 1.84 7.44
N GLY A 71 0.65 2.49 6.35
CA GLY A 71 0.37 1.99 5.01
C GLY A 71 1.41 2.37 3.98
N ILE A 72 1.33 1.70 2.84
CA ILE A 72 2.13 2.01 1.65
C ILE A 72 1.18 2.62 0.62
N TRP A 73 1.58 3.70 -0.04
CA TRP A 73 0.81 4.34 -1.11
C TRP A 73 1.71 4.85 -2.24
N TYR A 74 1.12 5.15 -3.39
CA TYR A 74 1.84 5.77 -4.50
C TYR A 74 2.17 7.23 -4.19
N LYS A 75 3.45 7.61 -4.34
CA LYS A 75 3.93 8.98 -4.06
C LYS A 75 3.29 10.04 -4.94
N LYS A 76 3.14 9.74 -6.24
CA LYS A 76 2.77 10.71 -7.29
C LYS A 76 1.27 10.77 -7.58
N VAL A 77 0.44 10.04 -6.83
CA VAL A 77 -1.02 10.07 -6.99
C VAL A 77 -1.60 11.06 -5.99
N SER A 78 -2.36 12.05 -6.49
CA SER A 78 -2.92 13.13 -5.67
C SER A 78 -3.89 12.65 -4.59
N LEU A 79 -4.70 11.65 -4.91
CA LEU A 79 -5.51 10.95 -3.93
C LEU A 79 -4.66 9.85 -3.27
N GLN A 80 -4.44 9.97 -1.96
CA GLN A 80 -3.65 9.00 -1.21
C GLN A 80 -4.29 7.61 -1.31
N THR A 81 -3.71 6.77 -2.17
CA THR A 81 -4.26 5.48 -2.53
C THR A 81 -3.38 4.41 -1.90
N ALA A 82 -3.80 3.93 -0.73
CA ALA A 82 -3.09 2.87 -0.02
C ALA A 82 -3.17 1.55 -0.81
N VAL A 83 -2.02 0.90 -0.96
CA VAL A 83 -1.84 -0.40 -1.62
C VAL A 83 -1.54 -1.51 -0.61
N TRP A 84 -1.21 -1.14 0.62
CA TRP A 84 -0.98 -2.05 1.73
C TRP A 84 -1.21 -1.32 3.06
N VAL A 85 -1.74 -2.01 4.07
CA VAL A 85 -2.04 -1.45 5.41
C VAL A 85 -1.63 -2.47 6.48
N ALA A 86 -0.74 -2.08 7.39
CA ALA A 86 -0.20 -2.97 8.43
C ALA A 86 -1.25 -3.29 9.51
N ASN A 87 -1.68 -2.26 10.24
CA ASN A 87 -2.54 -2.35 11.41
C ASN A 87 -4.02 -2.16 11.04
N ARG A 88 -4.47 -2.78 9.93
CA ARG A 88 -5.80 -2.54 9.35
C ARG A 88 -6.97 -2.79 10.31
N ASP A 89 -6.83 -3.75 11.21
CA ASP A 89 -7.84 -4.12 12.22
C ASP A 89 -7.54 -3.58 13.62
N ALA A 90 -6.43 -2.85 13.77
CA ALA A 90 -5.98 -2.27 15.04
C ALA A 90 -5.52 -0.80 14.81
N PRO A 91 -6.48 0.11 14.52
CA PRO A 91 -6.17 1.51 14.25
C PRO A 91 -5.52 2.21 15.46
N ILE A 92 -4.82 3.31 15.19
CA ILE A 92 -4.34 4.24 16.22
C ILE A 92 -5.05 5.59 16.12
N THR A 93 -5.03 6.36 17.19
CA THR A 93 -5.72 7.66 17.27
C THR A 93 -4.78 8.85 17.12
N ASP A 94 -3.50 8.69 17.46
CA ASP A 94 -2.51 9.75 17.38
C ASP A 94 -1.18 9.24 16.81
N PRO A 95 -0.82 9.60 15.55
CA PRO A 95 0.45 9.21 14.95
C PRO A 95 1.64 9.92 15.60
N SER A 96 1.46 11.09 16.24
CA SER A 96 2.57 11.87 16.83
C SER A 96 3.09 11.23 18.11
N SER A 97 2.26 10.45 18.79
CA SER A 97 2.63 9.67 19.96
C SER A 97 2.88 8.19 19.66
N SER A 98 2.61 7.74 18.44
CA SER A 98 2.86 6.37 18.00
C SER A 98 4.18 6.28 17.24
N LYS A 99 4.92 5.18 17.40
CA LYS A 99 6.20 4.96 16.71
C LYS A 99 6.20 3.64 15.95
N LEU A 100 6.58 3.68 14.67
CA LEU A 100 6.95 2.49 13.89
C LEU A 100 8.47 2.34 13.96
N THR A 101 8.96 1.26 14.54
CA THR A 101 10.38 1.05 14.84
C THR A 101 10.77 -0.41 14.70
N LEU A 102 12.07 -0.68 14.68
CA LEU A 102 12.60 -2.02 14.90
C LEU A 102 12.74 -2.30 16.40
N SER A 103 12.31 -3.48 16.84
CA SER A 103 12.49 -3.99 18.21
C SER A 103 12.60 -5.51 18.17
N ASP A 104 13.61 -6.08 18.83
CA ASP A 104 13.82 -7.54 18.93
C ASP A 104 13.71 -8.28 17.59
N GLY A 105 14.39 -7.75 16.56
CA GLY A 105 14.40 -8.33 15.23
C GLY A 105 13.08 -8.19 14.43
N ASN A 106 12.09 -7.47 14.96
CA ASN A 106 10.79 -7.26 14.34
C ASN A 106 10.57 -5.80 13.94
N LEU A 107 9.74 -5.57 12.91
CA LEU A 107 9.13 -4.27 12.68
C LEU A 107 7.86 -4.17 13.52
N VAL A 108 7.77 -3.15 14.37
CA VAL A 108 6.74 -3.03 15.41
C VAL A 108 6.12 -1.63 15.40
N LEU A 109 4.80 -1.58 15.49
CA LEU A 109 4.04 -0.36 15.75
C LEU A 109 3.65 -0.30 17.22
N LEU A 110 4.09 0.76 17.91
CA LEU A 110 3.88 0.97 19.34
C LEU A 110 2.98 2.19 19.58
N SER A 111 2.03 2.07 20.52
CA SER A 111 1.26 3.20 21.07
C SER A 111 1.94 3.76 22.30
N LYS A 112 1.82 5.07 22.53
CA LYS A 112 2.31 5.75 23.74
C LYS A 112 1.66 5.25 25.03
N GLU A 113 0.41 4.79 24.99
CA GLU A 113 -0.33 4.52 26.24
C GLU A 113 0.32 3.43 27.11
N ASN A 114 1.02 2.44 26.52
CA ASN A 114 1.63 1.34 27.29
C ASN A 114 2.91 0.75 26.66
N GLU A 115 3.52 1.40 25.66
CA GLU A 115 4.57 0.82 24.80
C GLU A 115 4.25 -0.62 24.32
N THR A 116 2.97 -0.96 24.27
CA THR A 116 2.50 -2.28 23.88
C THR A 116 2.44 -2.34 22.36
N PRO A 117 2.99 -3.39 21.73
CA PRO A 117 2.83 -3.62 20.30
C PRO A 117 1.36 -3.68 19.90
N ILE A 118 0.94 -2.76 19.03
CA ILE A 118 -0.38 -2.79 18.37
C ILE A 118 -0.31 -3.72 17.15
N TRP A 119 0.84 -3.73 16.50
CA TRP A 119 1.13 -4.56 15.33
C TRP A 119 2.61 -4.92 15.30
N SER A 120 2.93 -6.12 14.81
CA SER A 120 4.29 -6.60 14.63
C SER A 120 4.36 -7.61 13.48
N THR A 121 5.55 -7.81 12.91
CA THR A 121 5.85 -8.89 11.95
C THR A 121 5.77 -10.29 12.56
N ASN A 122 5.74 -10.42 13.89
CA ASN A 122 5.58 -11.68 14.64
C ASN A 122 6.65 -12.75 14.33
N LEU A 123 7.89 -12.33 14.09
CA LEU A 123 9.05 -13.20 13.98
C LEU A 123 9.51 -13.66 15.37
N ALA A 124 10.01 -14.89 15.45
CA ALA A 124 10.60 -15.42 16.68
C ALA A 124 11.83 -14.61 17.10
N SER A 125 11.74 -13.99 18.28
CA SER A 125 12.68 -12.99 18.85
C SER A 125 14.16 -13.45 18.89
N ASN A 126 14.41 -14.75 18.92
CA ASN A 126 15.70 -15.33 19.31
C ASN A 126 16.75 -15.39 18.18
N THR A 127 16.52 -14.78 17.02
CA THR A 127 17.29 -15.12 15.81
C THR A 127 17.95 -13.96 15.05
N LEU A 128 17.59 -12.70 15.30
CA LEU A 128 17.91 -11.61 14.36
C LEU A 128 18.50 -10.36 15.06
N ASN A 129 19.82 -10.27 15.11
CA ASN A 129 20.54 -9.13 15.74
C ASN A 129 20.78 -7.95 14.78
N THR A 130 20.65 -8.19 13.47
CA THR A 130 21.04 -7.25 12.41
C THR A 130 19.90 -7.10 11.41
N THR A 131 18.86 -6.37 11.78
CA THR A 131 17.70 -6.15 10.90
C THR A 131 17.63 -4.74 10.34
N GLN A 132 17.12 -4.62 9.12
CA GLN A 132 16.68 -3.37 8.54
C GLN A 132 15.41 -3.60 7.72
N VAL A 133 14.59 -2.56 7.60
CA VAL A 133 13.43 -2.53 6.72
C VAL A 133 13.76 -1.72 5.49
N VAL A 134 13.39 -2.21 4.30
CA VAL A 134 13.59 -1.51 3.02
C VAL A 134 12.29 -1.51 2.23
N LEU A 135 11.91 -0.34 1.70
CA LEU A 135 10.78 -0.18 0.77
C LEU A 135 11.28 -0.21 -0.68
N GLY A 136 10.92 -1.27 -1.42
CA GLY A 136 11.27 -1.43 -2.82
C GLY A 136 10.44 -0.57 -3.77
N ASP A 137 10.95 -0.35 -4.98
CA ASP A 137 10.25 0.33 -6.07
C ASP A 137 9.10 -0.48 -6.68
N ASP A 138 9.01 -1.76 -6.33
CA ASP A 138 7.85 -2.63 -6.57
C ASP A 138 6.73 -2.45 -5.52
N GLY A 139 7.01 -1.71 -4.44
CA GLY A 139 6.09 -1.51 -3.32
C GLY A 139 6.16 -2.61 -2.26
N ASN A 140 7.12 -3.54 -2.38
CA ASN A 140 7.36 -4.56 -1.38
C ASN A 140 8.14 -3.96 -0.21
N LEU A 141 7.62 -4.15 1.00
CA LEU A 141 8.30 -3.77 2.23
C LEU A 141 8.97 -5.00 2.81
N VAL A 142 10.29 -4.96 2.93
CA VAL A 142 11.09 -6.12 3.24
C VAL A 142 11.87 -5.89 4.52
N LEU A 143 11.70 -6.78 5.50
CA LEU A 143 12.57 -6.91 6.66
C LEU A 143 13.64 -7.95 6.33
N ARG A 144 14.90 -7.54 6.37
CA ARG A 144 16.04 -8.37 5.94
C ARG A 144 17.25 -8.17 6.83
N ASP A 145 18.23 -9.05 6.66
CA ASP A 145 19.53 -8.89 7.31
C ASP A 145 20.24 -7.64 6.77
N SER A 146 20.79 -6.83 7.67
CA SER A 146 21.51 -5.61 7.29
C SER A 146 22.91 -5.88 6.76
N SER A 147 23.52 -7.01 7.14
CA SER A 147 24.84 -7.46 6.66
C SER A 147 24.76 -8.26 5.37
N ASN A 148 23.66 -8.99 5.15
CA ASN A 148 23.42 -9.78 3.94
C ASN A 148 22.02 -9.50 3.34
N PRO A 149 21.91 -8.63 2.33
CA PRO A 149 20.62 -8.24 1.74
C PRO A 149 19.83 -9.39 1.10
N HIS A 150 20.46 -10.54 0.84
CA HIS A 150 19.79 -11.71 0.27
C HIS A 150 19.01 -12.53 1.32
N VAL A 151 19.26 -12.33 2.61
CA VAL A 151 18.55 -13.02 3.69
C VAL A 151 17.33 -12.21 4.08
N LEU A 152 16.15 -12.69 3.67
CA LEU A 152 14.87 -12.03 3.90
C LEU A 152 14.13 -12.71 5.06
N TYR A 153 13.67 -11.93 6.02
CA TYR A 153 12.96 -12.44 7.21
C TYR A 153 11.45 -12.29 7.08
N TRP A 154 10.99 -11.18 6.51
CA TRP A 154 9.57 -10.90 6.32
C TRP A 154 9.36 -9.98 5.11
N GLN A 155 8.20 -10.09 4.44
CA GLN A 155 7.85 -9.27 3.28
C GLN A 155 6.35 -8.94 3.24
N SER A 156 5.98 -7.70 2.89
CA SER A 156 4.57 -7.30 2.78
C SER A 156 3.80 -8.05 1.69
N PHE A 157 4.48 -8.51 0.63
CA PHE A 157 3.89 -9.31 -0.44
C PHE A 157 3.41 -10.70 0.00
N GLU A 158 3.81 -11.17 1.17
CA GLU A 158 3.27 -12.38 1.80
C GLU A 158 2.02 -12.09 2.66
N HIS A 159 1.72 -10.82 2.93
CA HIS A 159 0.63 -10.35 3.78
C HIS A 159 -0.23 -9.32 3.05
N LEU A 160 -0.85 -9.74 1.94
CA LEU A 160 -1.68 -8.86 1.10
C LEU A 160 -2.92 -8.35 1.84
N THR A 161 -3.38 -7.15 1.47
CA THR A 161 -4.61 -6.53 2.00
C THR A 161 -5.72 -6.59 0.95
N ASP A 162 -6.16 -5.47 0.39
CA ASP A 162 -7.21 -5.40 -0.64
C ASP A 162 -6.62 -5.32 -2.07
N THR A 163 -5.30 -5.22 -2.16
CA THR A 163 -4.57 -4.86 -3.37
C THR A 163 -3.48 -5.87 -3.67
N PHE A 164 -3.34 -6.19 -4.96
CA PHE A 164 -2.23 -6.93 -5.53
C PHE A 164 -1.40 -5.99 -6.42
N LEU A 165 -0.10 -5.94 -6.15
CA LEU A 165 0.89 -5.19 -6.94
C LEU A 165 1.70 -6.13 -7.85
N PRO A 166 2.26 -5.62 -8.96
CA PRO A 166 3.14 -6.41 -9.83
C PRO A 166 4.35 -6.91 -9.03
N GLY A 167 4.78 -8.14 -9.30
CA GLY A 167 5.88 -8.79 -8.56
C GLY A 167 5.45 -9.52 -7.29
N ALA A 168 4.28 -9.21 -6.72
CA ALA A 168 3.69 -10.05 -5.70
C ALA A 168 3.27 -11.39 -6.31
N LYS A 169 3.26 -12.45 -5.51
CA LYS A 169 2.68 -13.74 -5.90
C LYS A 169 1.26 -13.80 -5.38
N PHE A 170 0.30 -14.02 -6.25
CA PHE A 170 -1.10 -14.29 -5.88
C PHE A 170 -1.45 -15.67 -6.41
N GLY A 171 -1.63 -16.61 -5.49
CA GLY A 171 -1.70 -18.01 -5.86
C GLY A 171 -1.80 -18.92 -4.63
N PHE A 172 -1.97 -20.20 -4.92
CA PHE A 172 -2.05 -21.24 -3.91
C PHE A 172 -0.66 -21.80 -3.60
N ASN A 173 -0.23 -21.69 -2.35
CA ASN A 173 1.02 -22.30 -1.90
C ASN A 173 0.76 -23.76 -1.51
N LYS A 174 1.15 -24.69 -2.40
CA LYS A 174 1.00 -26.15 -2.18
C LYS A 174 1.77 -26.67 -0.97
N LYS A 175 2.87 -26.01 -0.55
CA LYS A 175 3.70 -26.45 0.59
C LYS A 175 3.06 -26.09 1.92
N THR A 176 2.47 -24.91 2.02
CA THR A 176 1.81 -24.44 3.26
C THR A 176 0.30 -24.73 3.26
N ASN A 177 -0.25 -25.23 2.16
CA ASN A 177 -1.67 -25.44 1.94
C ASN A 177 -2.51 -24.17 2.16
N GLN A 178 -1.94 -23.01 1.85
CA GLN A 178 -2.56 -21.70 2.05
C GLN A 178 -2.73 -20.96 0.73
N SER A 179 -3.91 -20.39 0.54
CA SER A 179 -4.21 -19.48 -0.57
C SER A 179 -3.94 -18.05 -0.13
N LYS A 180 -3.17 -17.30 -0.93
CA LYS A 180 -3.09 -15.85 -0.74
C LYS A 180 -4.40 -15.23 -1.21
N LYS A 181 -5.05 -14.49 -0.32
CA LYS A 181 -6.34 -13.83 -0.57
C LYS A 181 -6.20 -12.32 -0.52
N LEU A 182 -6.92 -11.62 -1.39
CA LEU A 182 -7.18 -10.20 -1.23
C LEU A 182 -8.48 -10.05 -0.45
N THR A 183 -8.50 -9.19 0.56
CA THR A 183 -9.68 -8.94 1.39
C THR A 183 -10.00 -7.45 1.36
N SER A 184 -11.23 -7.13 0.97
CA SER A 184 -11.72 -5.76 0.81
C SER A 184 -11.53 -4.95 2.08
N TRP A 185 -11.48 -3.63 1.92
CA TRP A 185 -11.76 -2.73 3.02
C TRP A 185 -13.23 -2.86 3.45
N ARG A 186 -13.52 -2.54 4.71
CA ARG A 186 -14.89 -2.54 5.23
C ARG A 186 -15.71 -1.39 4.65
N GLY A 187 -15.07 -0.25 4.41
CA GLY A 187 -15.66 0.92 3.78
C GLY A 187 -14.62 1.77 3.07
N GLN A 188 -15.07 2.81 2.38
CA GLN A 188 -14.19 3.70 1.60
C GLN A 188 -13.14 4.42 2.46
N GLU A 189 -13.49 4.74 3.71
CA GLU A 189 -12.59 5.39 4.68
C GLU A 189 -12.28 4.46 5.89
N ASP A 190 -12.55 3.16 5.76
CA ASP A 190 -12.32 2.15 6.80
C ASP A 190 -11.57 0.93 6.22
N PRO A 191 -10.23 0.86 6.39
CA PRO A 191 -9.38 -0.20 5.86
C PRO A 191 -9.48 -1.52 6.62
N SER A 192 -10.26 -1.58 7.70
CA SER A 192 -10.47 -2.82 8.44
C SER A 192 -11.01 -3.93 7.52
N THR A 193 -10.89 -5.16 8.00
CA THR A 193 -11.28 -6.35 7.25
C THR A 193 -12.76 -6.27 6.86
N GLY A 194 -12.99 -6.19 5.55
CA GLY A 194 -14.30 -6.17 4.93
C GLY A 194 -14.88 -7.55 4.67
N LEU A 195 -16.01 -7.58 3.97
CA LEU A 195 -16.82 -8.80 3.78
C LEU A 195 -16.50 -9.58 2.51
N TYR A 196 -15.66 -9.02 1.63
CA TYR A 196 -15.38 -9.61 0.33
C TYR A 196 -13.93 -10.06 0.26
N ASN A 197 -13.70 -11.23 -0.32
CA ASN A 197 -12.36 -11.73 -0.56
C ASN A 197 -12.26 -12.41 -1.92
N LEU A 198 -11.15 -12.13 -2.60
CA LEU A 198 -10.75 -12.78 -3.84
C LEU A 198 -9.63 -13.76 -3.51
N GLN A 199 -9.74 -15.00 -3.95
CA GLN A 199 -8.71 -16.01 -3.73
C GLN A 199 -8.67 -17.05 -4.87
N PRO A 200 -7.51 -17.64 -5.16
CA PRO A 200 -7.40 -18.84 -5.98
C PRO A 200 -8.29 -19.97 -5.43
N GLU A 201 -8.92 -20.72 -6.33
CA GLU A 201 -9.68 -21.91 -5.95
C GLU A 201 -8.76 -23.03 -5.43
N SER A 202 -9.18 -23.68 -4.34
CA SER A 202 -8.39 -24.72 -3.66
C SER A 202 -8.65 -26.15 -4.16
N THR A 203 -9.62 -26.36 -5.05
CA THR A 203 -10.08 -27.70 -5.50
C THR A 203 -9.32 -28.25 -6.72
N GLY A 204 -8.31 -27.52 -7.20
CA GLY A 204 -7.42 -27.96 -8.30
C GLY A 204 -7.68 -27.29 -9.65
N LYS A 205 -8.77 -26.52 -9.77
CA LYS A 205 -9.01 -25.68 -10.94
C LYS A 205 -8.15 -24.41 -10.89
N ASN A 206 -7.60 -24.02 -12.03
CA ASN A 206 -6.87 -22.77 -12.15
C ASN A 206 -7.86 -21.62 -12.40
N GLN A 207 -8.51 -21.15 -11.34
CA GLN A 207 -9.42 -20.01 -11.38
C GLN A 207 -9.39 -19.19 -10.08
N TYR A 208 -9.90 -17.97 -10.16
CA TYR A 208 -10.09 -17.08 -9.01
C TYR A 208 -11.56 -16.99 -8.64
N ILE A 209 -11.83 -16.96 -7.34
CA ILE A 209 -13.17 -16.88 -6.79
C ILE A 209 -13.31 -15.65 -5.92
N LEU A 210 -14.39 -14.89 -6.15
CA LEU A 210 -14.84 -13.81 -5.30
C LEU A 210 -15.96 -14.31 -4.38
N TYR A 211 -15.65 -14.34 -3.08
CA TYR A 211 -16.62 -14.56 -2.03
C TYR A 211 -17.09 -13.23 -1.44
N GLY A 212 -18.37 -13.17 -1.09
CA GLY A 212 -18.91 -12.11 -0.24
C GLY A 212 -19.24 -12.58 1.16
N LYS A 213 -20.17 -11.87 1.79
CA LYS A 213 -20.65 -12.14 3.15
C LYS A 213 -21.03 -13.63 3.31
N ASN A 214 -20.61 -14.22 4.43
CA ASN A 214 -20.84 -15.63 4.78
C ASN A 214 -20.28 -16.65 3.76
N SER A 215 -19.17 -16.30 3.11
CA SER A 215 -18.52 -17.15 2.08
C SER A 215 -19.44 -17.48 0.90
N LYS A 216 -20.41 -16.61 0.61
CA LYS A 216 -21.26 -16.75 -0.57
C LYS A 216 -20.44 -16.51 -1.83
N LEU A 217 -20.43 -17.46 -2.75
CA LEU A 217 -19.88 -17.28 -4.09
C LEU A 217 -20.64 -16.16 -4.80
N ILE A 218 -19.93 -15.13 -5.26
CA ILE A 218 -20.50 -14.00 -6.00
C ILE A 218 -20.07 -14.02 -7.45
N TRP A 219 -18.83 -14.41 -7.70
CA TRP A 219 -18.23 -14.41 -9.03
C TRP A 219 -17.03 -15.36 -9.08
N ASP A 220 -16.72 -15.86 -10.26
CA ASP A 220 -15.50 -16.60 -10.57
C ASP A 220 -14.94 -16.11 -11.91
N SER A 221 -13.62 -16.22 -12.08
CA SER A 221 -12.96 -15.86 -13.34
C SER A 221 -13.28 -16.85 -14.48
N GLY A 222 -13.85 -18.00 -14.16
CA GLY A 222 -13.79 -19.19 -15.00
C GLY A 222 -12.38 -19.80 -15.01
N GLU A 223 -12.28 -21.05 -15.48
CA GLU A 223 -11.01 -21.76 -15.58
C GLU A 223 -10.06 -21.10 -16.59
N TRP A 224 -8.77 -21.18 -16.30
CA TRP A 224 -7.72 -20.73 -17.20
C TRP A 224 -7.72 -21.56 -18.49
N ASN A 225 -7.82 -20.88 -19.62
CA ASN A 225 -7.69 -21.46 -20.94
C ASN A 225 -6.25 -21.31 -21.43
N GLU A 226 -5.52 -22.42 -21.54
CA GLU A 226 -4.13 -22.45 -21.98
C GLU A 226 -3.93 -22.12 -23.47
N GLU A 227 -4.95 -22.30 -24.31
CA GLU A 227 -4.88 -22.00 -25.75
C GLU A 227 -4.99 -20.48 -25.97
N ASN A 228 -5.97 -19.86 -25.32
CA ASN A 228 -6.23 -18.43 -25.48
C ASN A 228 -5.45 -17.56 -24.49
N LYS A 229 -4.77 -18.18 -23.50
CA LYS A 229 -4.08 -17.50 -22.39
C LYS A 229 -4.98 -16.49 -21.65
N THR A 230 -6.23 -16.87 -21.40
CA THR A 230 -7.23 -16.04 -20.71
C THR A 230 -8.05 -16.88 -19.72
N PHE A 231 -8.77 -16.21 -18.83
CA PHE A 231 -9.82 -16.85 -18.04
C PHE A 231 -11.17 -16.81 -18.79
N LEU A 232 -11.95 -17.90 -18.72
CA LEU A 232 -13.18 -18.07 -19.52
C LEU A 232 -14.25 -16.98 -19.28
N ASN A 233 -14.46 -16.59 -18.02
CA ASN A 233 -15.44 -15.56 -17.63
C ASN A 233 -14.78 -14.18 -17.44
N SER A 234 -13.50 -14.05 -17.77
CA SER A 234 -12.72 -12.80 -17.65
C SER A 234 -11.70 -12.71 -18.78
N PRO A 235 -12.13 -12.62 -20.05
CA PRO A 235 -11.23 -12.57 -21.20
C PRO A 235 -10.28 -11.36 -21.17
N GLU A 236 -10.64 -10.30 -20.45
CA GLU A 236 -9.79 -9.14 -20.19
C GLU A 236 -8.54 -9.49 -19.35
N MET A 237 -8.63 -10.53 -18.52
CA MET A 237 -7.52 -11.08 -17.74
C MET A 237 -6.68 -12.05 -18.58
N ARG A 238 -6.00 -11.51 -19.59
CA ARG A 238 -5.13 -12.26 -20.50
C ARG A 238 -3.64 -12.17 -20.14
N GLN A 239 -2.88 -13.20 -20.47
CA GLN A 239 -1.41 -13.12 -20.47
C GLN A 239 -0.98 -12.24 -21.66
N LYS A 240 -0.12 -11.26 -21.41
CA LYS A 240 0.46 -10.46 -22.49
C LYS A 240 1.44 -11.28 -23.32
N GLU A 241 1.37 -11.11 -24.63
CA GLU A 241 2.44 -11.50 -25.54
C GLU A 241 3.46 -10.38 -25.69
N LYS A 242 4.68 -10.74 -26.11
CA LYS A 242 5.79 -9.81 -26.31
C LYS A 242 5.50 -8.89 -27.51
N GLY A 243 4.82 -7.77 -27.28
CA GLY A 243 4.49 -6.79 -28.33
C GLY A 243 3.21 -5.96 -28.11
N ASP A 244 2.36 -6.33 -27.14
CA ASP A 244 1.09 -5.63 -26.88
C ASP A 244 1.27 -4.18 -26.40
N LYS A 245 0.58 -3.24 -27.06
CA LYS A 245 0.54 -1.81 -26.68
C LYS A 245 -0.22 -1.60 -25.36
N LEU A 246 0.18 -0.55 -24.64
CA LEU A 246 -0.20 -0.28 -23.25
C LEU A 246 -1.66 0.22 -23.07
N GLU A 247 -2.41 0.48 -24.13
CA GLU A 247 -3.70 1.21 -24.04
C GLU A 247 -4.95 0.30 -23.95
N ASP A 248 -4.80 -1.02 -24.15
CA ASP A 248 -5.93 -1.97 -24.16
C ASP A 248 -6.40 -2.43 -22.76
N ARG A 249 -6.21 -1.61 -21.71
CA ARG A 249 -6.17 -2.06 -20.30
C ARG A 249 -7.50 -1.96 -19.54
N LEU A 250 -8.06 -3.11 -19.17
CA LEU A 250 -8.70 -3.32 -17.86
C LEU A 250 -8.34 -4.74 -17.38
N ALA A 251 -7.56 -4.84 -16.29
CA ALA A 251 -7.18 -6.07 -15.58
C ALA A 251 -6.15 -7.01 -16.26
N CYS A 252 -4.86 -6.64 -16.32
CA CYS A 252 -3.78 -7.62 -16.57
C CYS A 252 -2.97 -7.91 -15.30
N PHE A 253 -2.75 -9.20 -15.03
CA PHE A 253 -1.60 -9.71 -14.29
C PHE A 253 -0.34 -9.36 -15.09
N ASP A 254 0.54 -8.54 -14.54
CA ASP A 254 1.82 -8.22 -15.17
C ASP A 254 2.97 -8.71 -14.28
N SER A 255 3.79 -9.59 -14.85
CA SER A 255 5.08 -10.00 -14.32
C SER A 255 6.18 -9.61 -15.31
N GLY A 256 6.39 -8.31 -15.49
CA GLY A 256 7.65 -7.80 -16.05
C GLY A 256 7.53 -6.51 -16.82
N GLY A 257 8.03 -5.42 -16.22
CA GLY A 257 8.47 -4.22 -16.93
C GLY A 257 7.56 -3.01 -16.79
N ASN A 258 7.95 -2.09 -15.90
CA ASN A 258 7.64 -0.66 -15.83
C ASN A 258 6.35 -0.20 -16.54
N TYR A 259 5.17 -0.48 -15.95
CA TYR A 259 4.05 0.47 -15.75
C TYR A 259 3.02 -0.22 -14.83
N HIS A 260 2.73 0.40 -13.69
CA HIS A 260 1.98 -0.18 -12.57
C HIS A 260 0.61 -0.74 -12.97
N GLY A 261 0.52 -2.07 -13.14
CA GLY A 261 -0.74 -2.82 -13.06
C GLY A 261 -1.15 -2.94 -11.60
N ARG A 262 -2.43 -2.77 -11.27
CA ARG A 262 -2.96 -2.98 -9.92
C ARG A 262 -4.25 -3.75 -10.05
N LEU A 263 -4.42 -4.80 -9.26
CA LEU A 263 -5.74 -5.36 -8.99
C LEU A 263 -6.12 -4.94 -7.59
N SER A 264 -7.22 -4.21 -7.47
CA SER A 264 -7.75 -3.81 -6.17
C SER A 264 -9.21 -4.09 -6.06
N LEU A 265 -9.59 -4.63 -4.91
CA LEU A 265 -10.96 -4.94 -4.63
C LEU A 265 -11.68 -3.71 -4.10
N HIS A 266 -11.99 -2.76 -4.99
CA HIS A 266 -12.79 -1.57 -4.66
C HIS A 266 -14.24 -1.81 -5.06
N LEU A 267 -15.04 -2.33 -4.14
CA LEU A 267 -16.47 -2.44 -4.34
C LEU A 267 -17.12 -1.10 -3.94
N ARG A 268 -17.58 -0.34 -4.94
CA ARG A 268 -18.49 0.79 -4.69
C ARG A 268 -19.84 0.20 -4.29
N ASN A 269 -20.25 0.40 -3.03
CA ASN A 269 -21.66 0.28 -2.70
C ASN A 269 -22.41 1.31 -3.54
N LYS A 270 -23.19 0.86 -4.53
CA LYS A 270 -24.30 1.67 -5.01
C LYS A 270 -25.35 1.63 -3.91
N GLU A 271 -25.41 2.67 -3.10
CA GLU A 271 -26.58 2.93 -2.27
C GLU A 271 -27.80 2.99 -3.22
N LYS A 272 -28.83 2.21 -2.89
CA LYS A 272 -30.14 2.25 -3.54
C LYS A 272 -31.01 3.27 -2.84
#